data_AF-A0A1V5FM03-F1
#
_entry.id   AF-A0A1V5FM03-F1
#
_cell.length_a   1.000
_cell.length_b   1.000
_cell.length_c   1.000
_cell.angle_alpha   90.00
_cell.angle_beta   90.00
_cell.angle_gamma   90.00
#
_symmetry.space_group_name_H-M   'P 1'
#
loop_
_entity.id
_entity.type
_entity.pdbx_description
1 polymer ?
#
loop_
_entity_poly.entity_id
_entity_poly.type
_entity_poly.pdbx_seq_one_letter_code
_entity_poly.pdbx_strand_id
1 'polypeptide(L)'
;MIAAGQVGIPDMMKLDVQGFELEVLKGARQALGITEVIFMEVSLLKLMGPRLPILHDIVAFMHAAGYVVFDIVGFYRRRRDHALAQTDMVFCRENSPLRRQEPLRNDFDWDWGNYLDKT
;
A
#
# COMPACT_ATOMS: atom_id res chain seq x y z
N MET A 1 -4.13 -21.34 9.58
CA MET A 1 -5.52 -21.56 9.12
C MET A 1 -5.59 -21.65 7.59
N ILE A 2 -5.16 -20.62 6.82
CA ILE A 2 -5.12 -20.69 5.34
C ILE A 2 -4.29 -21.89 4.85
N ALA A 3 -3.05 -22.03 5.32
CA ALA A 3 -2.17 -23.16 4.97
C ALA A 3 -2.69 -24.54 5.39
N ALA A 4 -3.56 -24.57 6.39
CA ALA A 4 -4.19 -25.80 6.86
C ALA A 4 -5.53 -26.07 6.14
N GLY A 5 -5.93 -25.24 5.17
CA GLY A 5 -7.22 -25.35 4.47
C GLY A 5 -8.44 -25.07 5.34
N GLN A 6 -8.25 -24.49 6.53
CA GLN A 6 -9.33 -24.27 7.51
C GLN A 6 -10.15 -23.01 7.19
N VAL A 7 -9.57 -22.07 6.43
CA VAL A 7 -10.22 -20.84 5.97
C VAL A 7 -9.72 -20.51 4.56
N GLY A 8 -10.57 -19.87 3.77
CA GLY A 8 -10.20 -19.34 2.46
C GLY A 8 -9.19 -18.19 2.55
N ILE A 9 -8.63 -17.82 1.41
CA ILE A 9 -7.78 -16.62 1.29
C ILE A 9 -8.67 -15.39 1.44
N PRO A 10 -8.33 -14.43 2.31
CA PRO A 10 -9.11 -13.21 2.45
C PRO A 10 -8.93 -12.29 1.24
N ASP A 11 -10.00 -11.63 0.84
CA ASP A 11 -9.97 -10.58 -0.18
C ASP A 11 -9.24 -9.32 0.32
N MET A 12 -9.23 -9.08 1.64
CA MET A 12 -8.57 -7.93 2.26
C MET A 12 -7.78 -8.31 3.51
N MET A 13 -6.59 -7.72 3.67
CA MET A 13 -5.80 -7.81 4.90
C MET A 13 -5.52 -6.43 5.48
N LYS A 14 -5.69 -6.24 6.80
CA LYS A 14 -5.19 -5.08 7.55
C LYS A 14 -3.94 -5.49 8.33
N LEU A 15 -2.87 -4.71 8.21
CA LEU A 15 -1.64 -4.85 8.98
C LEU A 15 -1.40 -3.59 9.81
N ASP A 16 -1.26 -3.79 11.12
CA ASP A 16 -0.98 -2.77 12.11
C ASP A 16 -0.19 -3.46 13.22
N VAL A 17 1.09 -3.66 12.92
CA VAL A 17 2.00 -4.48 13.73
C VAL A 17 3.26 -3.69 14.11
N GLN A 18 3.16 -2.37 14.05
CA GLN A 18 4.10 -1.42 14.63
C GLN A 18 5.56 -1.68 14.20
N GLY A 19 5.79 -1.80 12.88
CA GLY A 19 7.12 -1.94 12.28
C GLY A 19 7.52 -3.36 11.87
N PHE A 20 6.67 -4.36 12.12
CA PHE A 20 6.88 -5.76 11.72
C PHE A 20 6.10 -6.16 10.46
N GLU A 21 5.59 -5.19 9.70
CA GLU A 21 4.71 -5.43 8.55
C GLU A 21 5.37 -6.34 7.52
N LEU A 22 6.66 -6.12 7.23
CA LEU A 22 7.41 -6.97 6.29
C LEU A 22 7.56 -8.40 6.77
N GLU A 23 7.75 -8.64 8.07
CA GLU A 23 7.88 -10.00 8.59
C GLU A 23 6.54 -10.75 8.53
N VAL A 24 5.43 -10.05 8.81
CA VAL A 24 4.08 -10.58 8.61
C VAL A 24 3.85 -10.93 7.13
N LEU A 25 4.17 -10.02 6.21
CA LEU A 25 4.01 -10.26 4.77
C LEU A 25 4.88 -11.42 4.26
N LYS A 26 6.14 -11.54 4.72
CA LYS A 26 7.04 -12.66 4.39
C LYS A 26 6.51 -14.01 4.87
N GLY A 27 5.75 -14.03 5.97
CA GLY A 27 5.05 -15.21 6.48
C GLY A 27 3.74 -15.50 5.74
N ALA A 28 3.08 -14.47 5.21
CA ALA A 28 1.79 -14.56 4.52
C ALA A 28 1.89 -15.03 3.05
N ARG A 29 2.87 -15.88 2.71
CA ARG A 29 3.20 -16.27 1.33
C ARG A 29 2.05 -16.86 0.52
N GLN A 30 1.09 -17.50 1.18
CA GLN A 30 -0.07 -18.11 0.52
C GLN A 30 -1.21 -17.12 0.27
N ALA A 31 -1.24 -15.98 0.96
CA ALA A 31 -2.22 -14.93 0.75
C ALA A 31 -1.67 -13.82 -0.16
N LEU A 32 -0.38 -13.53 -0.06
CA LEU A 32 0.30 -12.52 -0.85
C LEU A 32 0.28 -12.88 -2.34
N GLY A 33 -0.14 -11.92 -3.18
CA GLY A 33 -0.33 -12.08 -4.62
C GLY A 33 -1.75 -12.52 -5.00
N ILE A 34 -2.56 -12.95 -4.04
CA ILE A 34 -3.94 -13.41 -4.24
C ILE A 34 -4.93 -12.47 -3.56
N THR A 35 -4.67 -12.06 -2.32
CA THR A 35 -5.46 -11.04 -1.61
C THR A 35 -5.55 -9.78 -2.45
N GLU A 36 -6.76 -9.23 -2.60
CA GLU A 36 -7.04 -8.09 -3.47
C GLU A 36 -6.46 -6.79 -2.91
N VAL A 37 -6.71 -6.54 -1.63
CA VAL A 37 -6.39 -5.27 -0.95
C VAL A 37 -5.60 -5.51 0.33
N ILE A 38 -4.55 -4.72 0.52
CA ILE A 38 -3.74 -4.71 1.75
C ILE A 38 -3.73 -3.31 2.32
N PHE A 39 -4.31 -3.15 3.51
CA PHE A 39 -4.31 -1.91 4.28
C PHE A 39 -3.20 -1.95 5.32
N MET A 40 -2.36 -0.93 5.38
CA MET A 40 -1.17 -0.94 6.23
C MET A 40 -0.90 0.41 6.88
N GLU A 41 -0.65 0.41 8.18
CA GLU A 41 -0.02 1.55 8.85
C GLU A 41 1.48 1.54 8.53
N VAL A 42 1.99 2.61 7.94
CA VAL A 42 3.36 2.70 7.45
C VAL A 42 4.08 3.88 8.10
N SER A 43 5.27 3.63 8.64
CA SER A 43 6.13 4.69 9.18
C SER A 43 6.91 5.41 8.07
N LEU A 44 6.99 6.75 8.14
CA LEU A 44 7.86 7.56 7.28
C LEU A 44 9.21 7.84 7.93
N LEU A 45 9.28 7.71 9.25
CA LEU A 45 10.48 7.93 10.07
C LEU A 45 10.81 6.65 10.85
N LYS A 46 12.07 6.47 11.25
CA LYS A 46 12.50 5.33 12.08
C LYS A 46 12.04 5.50 13.55
N LEU A 47 10.72 5.49 13.78
CA LEU A 47 10.11 5.80 15.08
C LEU A 47 10.38 4.73 16.15
N MET A 48 10.46 3.47 15.73
CA MET A 48 10.53 2.32 16.63
C MET A 48 11.88 1.58 16.56
N GLY A 49 12.85 2.16 15.84
CA GLY A 49 14.21 1.67 15.77
C GLY A 49 14.83 1.84 14.37
N PRO A 50 16.17 1.91 14.28
CA PRO A 50 16.86 2.20 13.03
C PRO A 50 16.74 1.10 11.97
N ARG A 51 16.43 -0.14 12.38
CA ARG A 51 16.32 -1.32 11.50
C ARG A 51 14.92 -1.56 10.96
N LEU A 52 13.89 -0.92 11.52
CA LEU A 52 12.51 -1.18 11.08
C LEU A 52 12.23 -0.49 9.74
N PRO A 53 11.45 -1.11 8.84
CA PRO A 53 11.14 -0.54 7.55
C PRO A 53 10.42 0.80 7.67
N ILE A 54 10.66 1.68 6.70
CA ILE A 54 9.85 2.89 6.49
C ILE A 54 9.23 2.86 5.10
N LEU A 55 8.48 3.90 4.75
CA LEU A 55 7.62 3.93 3.58
C LEU A 55 8.25 3.40 2.31
N HIS A 56 9.48 3.79 1.97
CA HIS A 56 10.14 3.31 0.76
C HIS A 56 10.46 1.81 0.79
N ASP A 57 10.80 1.26 1.95
CA ASP A 57 11.06 -0.18 2.14
C ASP A 57 9.76 -0.97 1.90
N ILE A 58 8.64 -0.48 2.47
CA ILE A 58 7.31 -1.07 2.29
C ILE A 58 6.88 -1.01 0.83
N VAL A 59 6.95 0.17 0.20
CA VAL A 59 6.53 0.35 -1.19
C VAL A 59 7.36 -0.53 -2.13
N ALA A 60 8.68 -0.59 -1.94
CA ALA A 60 9.55 -1.45 -2.75
C ALA A 60 9.20 -2.94 -2.59
N PHE A 61 8.96 -3.39 -1.36
CA PHE A 61 8.55 -4.77 -1.11
C PHE A 61 7.20 -5.10 -1.73
N MET A 62 6.20 -4.23 -1.54
CA MET A 62 4.84 -4.43 -2.06
C MET A 62 4.83 -4.46 -3.59
N HIS A 63 5.60 -3.56 -4.24
CA HIS A 63 5.80 -3.58 -5.68
C HIS A 63 6.42 -4.89 -6.17
N ALA A 64 7.48 -5.37 -5.51
CA ALA A 64 8.09 -6.66 -5.83
C ALA A 64 7.12 -7.84 -5.64
N ALA A 65 6.09 -7.68 -4.80
CA ALA A 65 5.03 -8.68 -4.58
C ALA A 65 3.82 -8.53 -5.52
N GLY A 66 3.87 -7.64 -6.52
CA GLY A 66 2.77 -7.42 -7.49
C GLY A 66 1.64 -6.52 -6.98
N TYR A 67 1.92 -5.69 -5.97
CA TYR A 67 0.99 -4.71 -5.43
C TYR A 67 1.47 -3.29 -5.69
N VAL A 68 0.51 -2.38 -5.83
CA VAL A 68 0.76 -0.95 -6.02
C VAL A 68 -0.04 -0.15 -5.00
N VAL A 69 0.42 1.07 -4.70
CA VAL A 69 -0.34 2.00 -3.87
C VAL A 69 -1.64 2.33 -4.59
N PHE A 70 -2.75 2.13 -3.89
CA PHE A 70 -4.10 2.45 -4.34
C PHE A 70 -4.57 3.77 -3.72
N ASP A 71 -4.36 3.97 -2.42
CA ASP A 71 -4.79 5.17 -1.70
C ASP A 71 -3.93 5.44 -0.45
N ILE A 72 -4.02 6.66 0.09
CA ILE A 72 -3.38 7.12 1.32
C ILE A 72 -4.43 7.83 2.18
N VAL A 73 -4.89 7.16 3.25
CA VAL A 73 -6.16 7.48 3.92
C VAL A 73 -6.01 8.00 5.35
N GLY A 74 -4.78 8.13 5.86
CA GLY A 74 -4.53 8.63 7.21
C GLY A 74 -3.16 9.30 7.34
N PHE A 75 -3.07 10.39 8.11
CA PHE A 75 -1.81 11.13 8.27
C PHE A 75 -1.54 11.45 9.74
N TYR A 76 -0.54 10.80 10.32
CA TYR A 76 -0.17 10.96 11.73
C TYR A 76 1.09 11.79 11.86
N ARG A 77 0.96 13.00 12.40
CA ARG A 77 2.06 13.95 12.57
C ARG A 77 2.61 13.93 13.99
N ARG A 78 3.93 14.04 14.13
CA ARG A 78 4.59 14.23 15.42
C ARG A 78 4.18 15.56 16.05
N ARG A 79 3.98 15.57 17.38
CA ARG A 79 3.60 16.77 18.12
C ARG A 79 4.66 17.88 18.12
N ARG A 80 5.95 17.50 18.09
CA ARG A 80 7.06 18.44 18.30
C ARG A 80 7.34 19.33 17.09
N ASP A 81 7.31 18.75 15.90
CA ASP A 81 7.77 19.39 14.66
C ASP A 81 6.76 19.24 13.51
N HIS A 82 5.58 18.68 13.78
CA HIS A 82 4.51 18.43 12.80
C HIS A 82 4.95 17.61 11.57
N ALA A 83 6.12 16.98 11.63
CA ALA A 83 6.59 16.08 10.61
C ALA A 83 5.63 14.88 10.49
N LEU A 84 5.30 14.49 9.26
CA LEU A 84 4.51 13.30 9.00
C LEU A 84 5.33 12.07 9.44
N ALA A 85 4.78 11.32 10.38
CA ALA A 85 5.49 10.26 11.08
C ALA A 85 5.02 8.89 10.60
N GLN A 86 3.70 8.74 10.43
CA GLN A 86 3.06 7.53 9.91
C GLN A 86 1.90 7.90 9.00
N THR A 87 1.51 6.97 8.16
CA THR A 87 0.36 7.10 7.26
C THR A 87 -0.31 5.75 7.05
N ASP A 88 -1.63 5.76 6.91
CA ASP A 88 -2.37 4.57 6.50
C ASP A 88 -2.38 4.50 4.97
N MET A 89 -1.80 3.43 4.43
CA MET A 89 -1.73 3.18 3.00
C MET A 89 -2.60 2.00 2.61
N VAL A 90 -3.26 2.14 1.48
CA VAL A 90 -4.00 1.05 0.83
C VAL A 90 -3.18 0.62 -0.38
N PHE A 91 -2.90 -0.68 -0.48
CA PHE A 91 -2.32 -1.32 -1.63
C PHE A 91 -3.36 -2.22 -2.29
N CYS A 92 -3.33 -2.32 -3.62
CA CYS A 92 -4.11 -3.30 -4.36
C CYS A 92 -3.21 -4.06 -5.34
N ARG A 93 -3.67 -5.21 -5.84
CA ARG A 93 -2.96 -5.92 -6.90
C ARG A 93 -2.77 -4.99 -8.10
N GLU A 94 -1.61 -5.06 -8.74
CA GLU A 94 -1.30 -4.17 -9.88
C GLU A 94 -2.35 -4.29 -11.01
N ASN A 95 -2.77 -5.52 -11.31
CA ASN A 95 -3.80 -5.81 -12.32
C ASN A 95 -5.23 -5.86 -11.72
N SER A 96 -5.45 -5.20 -10.58
CA SER A 96 -6.75 -5.13 -9.94
C SER A 96 -7.79 -4.45 -10.83
N PRO A 97 -9.04 -4.96 -10.91
CA PRO A 97 -10.13 -4.22 -11.53
C PRO A 97 -10.45 -2.90 -10.82
N LEU A 98 -10.01 -2.70 -9.57
CA LEU A 98 -10.13 -1.42 -8.85
C LEU A 98 -9.32 -0.29 -9.49
N ARG A 99 -8.29 -0.64 -10.29
CA ARG A 99 -7.47 0.31 -11.05
C ARG A 99 -7.93 0.50 -12.48
N ARG A 100 -9.05 -0.10 -12.88
CA ARG A 100 -9.60 0.04 -14.23
C ARG A 100 -9.85 1.52 -14.48
N GLN A 101 -9.11 2.08 -15.43
CA GLN A 101 -9.39 3.40 -15.95
C GLN A 101 -10.63 3.25 -16.84
N GLU A 102 -11.76 3.76 -16.37
CA GLU A 102 -12.84 4.08 -17.28
C GLU A 102 -12.37 5.21 -18.21
N PRO A 103 -12.80 5.24 -19.49
CA PRO A 103 -12.52 6.37 -20.36
C PRO A 103 -12.91 7.65 -19.60
N LEU A 104 -12.03 8.65 -19.59
CA LEU A 104 -12.28 9.94 -18.94
C LEU A 104 -13.68 10.44 -19.34
N ARG A 105 -14.67 10.26 -18.47
CA ARG A 105 -15.68 11.29 -18.31
C ARG A 105 -14.90 12.47 -17.75
N ASN A 106 -15.19 13.69 -18.21
CA ASN A 106 -14.55 14.92 -17.75
C ASN A 106 -14.88 15.16 -16.25
N ASP A 107 -14.36 14.31 -15.38
CA ASP A 107 -14.52 14.33 -13.94
C ASP A 107 -13.31 15.04 -13.30
N PHE A 108 -12.29 15.35 -14.11
CA PHE A 108 -11.11 16.12 -13.75
C PHE A 108 -10.81 17.17 -14.84
N ASP A 109 -10.58 18.43 -14.45
CA ASP A 109 -10.30 19.58 -15.34
C ASP A 109 -8.90 19.58 -15.99
N TRP A 110 -8.23 18.43 -16.07
CA TRP A 110 -6.88 18.35 -16.66
C TRP A 110 -6.95 18.09 -18.16
N ASP A 111 -6.68 19.11 -18.98
CA ASP A 111 -6.55 19.00 -20.43
C ASP A 111 -5.18 18.43 -20.84
N TRP A 112 -5.15 17.11 -21.07
CA TRP A 112 -3.96 16.38 -21.53
C TRP A 112 -3.52 16.75 -22.96
N GLY A 113 -4.35 17.45 -23.74
CA GLY A 113 -4.04 17.87 -25.11
C GLY A 113 -2.78 18.75 -25.20
N ASN A 114 -2.44 19.48 -24.13
CA ASN A 114 -1.27 20.36 -24.08
C ASN A 114 0.05 19.66 -23.71
N TYR A 115 0.00 18.39 -23.28
CA TYR A 115 1.18 17.67 -22.78
C TYR A 115 1.71 16.61 -23.75
N LEU A 116 0.90 16.14 -24.70
CA LEU A 116 1.28 15.06 -25.62
C LEU A 116 2.02 15.55 -26.89
N ASP A 117 2.05 16.87 -27.14
CA ASP A 117 2.72 17.48 -28.30
C ASP A 117 4.18 17.93 -28.02
N LYS A 118 4.81 17.46 -26.94
CA LYS A 118 6.17 17.89 -26.53
C LYS A 118 7.25 16.79 -26.56
N THR A 119 7.04 15.72 -27.30
CA THR A 119 8.07 14.73 -27.65
C THR A 119 7.94 14.35 -29.12
#